data_AF-A0A5K1DCN6-F1
#
_entry.id   AF-A0A5K1DCN6-F1
#
_cell.length_a   1.000
_cell.length_b   1.000
_cell.length_c   1.000
_cell.angle_alpha   90.00
_cell.angle_beta   90.00
_cell.angle_gamma   90.00
#
_symmetry.space_group_name_H-M   'P 1'
#
loop_
_entity.id
_entity.type
_entity.pdbx_description
1 polymer ?
#
loop_
_entity_poly.entity_id
_entity_poly.type
_entity_poly.pdbx_seq_one_letter_code
_entity_poly.pdbx_strand_id
1 'polypeptide(L)' 'IGQFKHILGVKETPKGALLSVPVRTHVKNANLPKQFDARTAWPHCSSITRILGKS' A
#
# COMPACT_ATOMS: atom_id res chain seq x y z
N ILE A 1 -11.84 6.53 -25.93
CA ILE A 1 -11.88 5.97 -24.55
C ILE A 1 -10.73 5.01 -24.18
N GLY A 2 -9.93 4.48 -25.15
CA GLY A 2 -8.91 3.45 -24.86
C GLY A 2 -7.59 3.90 -24.22
N GLN A 3 -7.28 5.20 -24.20
CA GLN A 3 -5.96 5.73 -23.78
C GLN A 3 -5.66 5.48 -22.30
N PHE A 4 -6.67 5.38 -21.44
CA PHE A 4 -6.49 5.25 -19.99
C PHE A 4 -6.47 3.79 -19.51
N LYS A 5 -6.60 2.79 -20.41
CA LYS A 5 -6.67 1.38 -19.97
C LYS A 5 -5.41 0.91 -19.24
N HIS A 6 -4.25 1.47 -19.56
CA HIS A 6 -2.96 1.12 -18.94
C HIS A 6 -2.79 1.67 -17.50
N ILE A 7 -3.63 2.63 -17.07
CA ILE A 7 -3.66 3.15 -15.69
C ILE A 7 -4.72 2.47 -14.82
N LEU A 8 -5.57 1.60 -15.40
CA LEU A 8 -6.65 0.91 -14.66
C LEU A 8 -6.13 -0.15 -13.65
N GLY A 9 -4.83 -0.42 -13.62
CA GLY A 9 -4.20 -1.12 -12.50
C GLY A 9 -4.36 -2.65 -12.48
N VAL A 10 -4.15 -3.22 -11.30
CA VAL A 10 -4.01 -4.67 -11.05
C VAL A 10 -5.36 -5.28 -10.69
N LYS A 11 -5.68 -6.43 -11.30
CA LYS A 11 -6.82 -7.29 -10.93
C LYS A 11 -6.56 -7.92 -9.55
N GLU A 12 -7.62 -8.13 -8.77
CA GLU A 12 -7.50 -8.72 -7.44
C GLU A 12 -6.59 -9.94 -7.40
N THR A 13 -5.74 -9.99 -6.38
CA THR A 13 -4.81 -11.10 -6.15
C THR A 13 -5.62 -12.40 -6.00
N PRO A 14 -5.38 -13.43 -6.83
CA PRO A 14 -6.14 -14.67 -6.78
C PRO A 14 -6.09 -15.33 -5.40
N LYS A 15 -7.21 -15.93 -4.98
CA LYS A 15 -7.26 -16.81 -3.81
C LYS A 15 -6.20 -17.91 -4.00
N GLY A 16 -5.20 -17.94 -3.13
CA GLY A 16 -4.08 -18.90 -3.24
C GLY A 16 -2.70 -18.27 -3.49
N ALA A 17 -2.62 -17.05 -4.05
CA ALA A 17 -1.33 -16.44 -4.39
C ALA A 17 -0.54 -15.96 -3.16
N LEU A 18 -1.21 -15.78 -2.01
CA LEU A 18 -0.59 -15.41 -0.74
C LEU A 18 -0.41 -16.61 0.22
N LEU A 19 -0.58 -17.86 -0.25
CA LEU A 19 -0.54 -19.04 0.63
C LEU A 19 0.77 -19.19 1.42
N SER A 20 1.88 -18.66 0.90
CA SER A 20 3.18 -18.67 1.58
C SER A 20 3.42 -17.45 2.49
N VAL A 21 2.54 -16.44 2.45
CA VAL A 21 2.69 -15.21 3.23
C VAL A 21 1.82 -15.31 4.49
N PRO A 22 2.42 -15.38 5.69
CA PRO A 22 1.64 -15.46 6.92
C PRO A 22 0.85 -14.16 7.13
N VAL A 23 -0.46 -14.28 7.31
CA VAL A 23 -1.31 -13.15 7.67
C VAL A 23 -1.09 -12.82 9.15
N ARG A 24 -0.60 -11.62 9.45
CA ARG A 24 -0.51 -11.11 10.82
C ARG A 24 -1.81 -10.39 11.18
N THR A 25 -2.49 -10.88 12.20
CA THR A 25 -3.68 -10.23 12.78
C THR A 25 -3.28 -9.39 13.98
N HIS A 26 -3.81 -8.17 14.07
CA HIS A 26 -3.63 -7.29 15.23
C HIS A 26 -4.90 -7.24 16.08
N VAL A 27 -4.77 -6.80 17.33
CA VAL A 27 -5.92 -6.59 18.22
C VAL A 27 -6.86 -5.53 17.62
N LYS A 28 -8.17 -5.80 17.64
CA LYS A 28 -9.17 -4.92 17.01
C LYS A 28 -9.20 -3.51 17.61
N ASN A 29 -8.87 -3.38 18.90
CA ASN A 29 -8.88 -2.12 19.64
C ASN A 29 -7.47 -1.63 19.92
N ALA A 30 -6.54 -1.79 18.97
CA ALA A 30 -5.25 -1.12 19.08
C ALA A 30 -5.49 0.39 19.22
N ASN A 31 -4.72 1.06 20.08
CA ASN A 31 -4.78 2.51 20.25
C ASN A 31 -4.20 3.20 19.00
N LEU A 32 -4.98 3.21 17.91
CA LEU A 32 -4.61 3.83 16.65
C LEU A 32 -4.74 5.35 16.78
N PRO A 33 -3.77 6.12 16.25
CA PRO A 33 -3.86 7.57 16.26
C PRO A 33 -5.01 8.03 15.36
N LYS A 34 -5.58 9.20 15.66
CA LYS A 34 -6.61 9.84 14.83
C LYS A 34 -6.11 10.16 13.41
N GLN A 35 -4.81 10.42 13.27
CA GLN A 35 -4.16 10.69 12.00
C GLN A 35 -2.81 9.98 11.95
N PHE A 36 -2.46 9.45 10.78
CA PHE A 36 -1.17 8.81 10.53
C PHE A 36 -0.66 9.23 9.15
N ASP A 37 0.58 9.70 9.08
CA ASP A 37 1.30 9.96 7.84
C ASP A 37 2.67 9.26 7.92
N ALA A 38 2.92 8.36 6.96
CA ALA A 38 4.16 7.62 6.88
C ALA A 38 5.39 8.55 6.74
N ARG A 39 5.24 9.69 6.06
CA ARG A 39 6.33 10.67 5.88
C ARG A 39 6.72 11.31 7.21
N THR A 40 5.76 11.49 8.11
CA THR A 40 5.99 12.01 9.46
C THR A 40 6.57 10.94 10.39
N ALA A 41 6.11 9.69 10.27
CA ALA A 41 6.60 8.58 11.08
C ALA A 41 8.04 8.16 10.75
N TRP A 42 8.45 8.31 9.48
CA TRP A 42 9.80 7.96 9.00
C TRP A 42 10.44 9.11 8.20
N PRO A 43 10.80 10.22 8.86
CA PRO A 43 11.22 11.45 8.19
C PRO A 43 12.54 11.32 7.43
N HIS A 44 13.41 10.39 7.84
CA HIS A 44 14.70 10.15 7.19
C HIS A 44 14.62 9.20 5.98
N CYS A 45 13.45 8.59 5.73
CA CYS A 45 13.26 7.69 4.60
C CYS A 45 12.74 8.47 3.37
N SER A 46 13.67 9.03 2.59
CA SER A 46 13.35 9.84 1.40
C SER A 46 12.54 9.10 0.32
N SER A 47 12.59 7.77 0.29
CA SER A 47 11.80 6.93 -0.61
C SER A 47 10.29 7.04 -0.38
N ILE A 48 9.85 7.38 0.83
CA ILE A 48 8.43 7.45 1.21
C ILE A 48 7.78 8.70 0.62
N THR A 49 8.52 9.81 0.52
CA THR A 49 8.01 11.07 -0.05
C THR A 49 8.11 11.10 -1.58
N ARG A 50 8.88 10.21 -2.19
CA ARG A 50 9.17 10.25 -3.63
C ARG A 50 8.01 9.71 -4.47
N ILE A 51 7.43 10.57 -5.30
CA ILE A 51 6.45 10.18 -6.32
C ILE A 51 7.17 9.64 -7.56
N LEU A 52 6.77 8.46 -8.04
CA LEU A 52 7.31 7.85 -9.26
C LEU A 52 6.31 8.03 -10.40
N GLY A 53 6.81 8.43 -11.58
CA GLY A 53 6.05 8.39 -12.83
C GLY A 53 6.27 7.06 -13.56
N LYS A 54 5.24 6.58 -14.27
CA LYS A 54 5.42 5.53 -15.28
C LYS A 54 5.72 6.21 -16.62
N SER A 55 6.87 5.94 -17.22
CA SER A 55 7.16 6.28 -18.63
C SER A 55 6.44 5.36 -19.59
#